data_AF-A0AAX4HTV5-F1
#
_entry.id   AF-A0AAX4HTV5-F1
#
_cell.length_a   1.000
_cell.length_b   1.000
_cell.length_c   1.000
_cell.angle_alpha   90.00
_cell.angle_beta   90.00
_cell.angle_gamma   90.00
#
_symmetry.space_group_name_H-M   'P 1'
#
loop_
_entity.id
_entity.type
_entity.pdbx_description
1 polymer ?
#
loop_
_entity_poly.entity_id
_entity_poly.type
_entity_poly.pdbx_seq_one_letter_code
_entity_poly.pdbx_strand_id
1 'polypeptide(L)'
;MLNPEIVRFTQSWLTKAEAYSEENVSGCYDKFFTLFVVYNRLYAEATFHLSRLGQIDIESREAFPDTNAGLKYIITFLTPEYIQQRLDAETAAAIETIKSLIESERFHIVLDMRDGSVRRDKDMELLKWLSSENIKHKANGLALLLYSVRCNMFHGNKSYEPVQVELLRPVIIILKFFIRITQDKLMT
;
A
#
# COMPACT_ATOMS: atom_id res chain seq x y z
N MET A 1 -13.61 10.23 14.54
CA MET A 1 -14.84 10.04 13.73
C MET A 1 -14.64 10.64 12.33
N LEU A 2 -14.66 9.77 11.32
CA LEU A 2 -14.43 10.14 9.92
C LEU A 2 -15.55 11.07 9.40
N ASN A 3 -15.19 12.13 8.68
CA ASN A 3 -16.16 13.03 8.05
C ASN A 3 -17.09 12.22 7.09
N PRO A 4 -18.42 12.38 7.15
CA PRO A 4 -19.37 11.72 6.24
C PRO A 4 -19.05 11.86 4.75
N GLU A 5 -18.45 12.98 4.34
CA GLU A 5 -17.98 13.16 2.95
C GLU A 5 -16.87 12.20 2.58
N ILE A 6 -15.94 11.92 3.50
CA ILE A 6 -14.85 10.96 3.28
C ILE A 6 -15.43 9.54 3.24
N VAL A 7 -16.42 9.23 4.07
CA VAL A 7 -17.13 7.93 4.00
C VAL A 7 -17.77 7.76 2.62
N ARG A 8 -18.53 8.76 2.14
CA ARG A 8 -19.15 8.71 0.80
C ARG A 8 -18.12 8.60 -0.32
N PHE A 9 -17.04 9.39 -0.25
CA PHE A 9 -15.96 9.34 -1.22
C PHE A 9 -15.35 7.93 -1.27
N THR A 10 -14.90 7.41 -0.13
CA THR A 10 -14.26 6.09 -0.06
C THR A 10 -15.20 4.98 -0.52
N GLN A 11 -16.47 4.99 -0.11
CA GLN A 11 -17.45 4.00 -0.54
C GLN A 11 -17.69 4.03 -2.06
N SER A 12 -17.81 5.22 -2.67
CA SER A 12 -18.01 5.35 -4.12
C SER A 12 -16.83 4.76 -4.91
N TRP A 13 -15.61 5.05 -4.49
CA TRP A 13 -14.40 4.52 -5.11
C TRP A 13 -14.21 3.01 -4.86
N LEU A 14 -14.58 2.50 -3.68
CA LEU A 14 -14.60 1.06 -3.41
C LEU A 14 -15.59 0.33 -4.30
N THR A 15 -16.82 0.84 -4.44
CA THR A 15 -17.81 0.26 -5.36
C THR A 15 -17.30 0.26 -6.80
N LYS A 16 -16.64 1.34 -7.23
CA LYS A 16 -16.00 1.40 -8.55
C LYS A 16 -14.89 0.35 -8.68
N ALA A 17 -14.06 0.19 -7.65
CA ALA A 17 -12.96 -0.77 -7.66
C ALA A 17 -13.48 -2.20 -7.85
N GLU A 18 -14.55 -2.59 -7.15
CA GLU A 18 -15.12 -3.94 -7.24
C GLU A 18 -15.71 -4.28 -8.61
N ALA A 19 -16.04 -3.29 -9.43
CA ALA A 19 -16.51 -3.53 -10.80
C ALA A 19 -15.40 -4.01 -11.76
N TYR A 20 -14.12 -3.85 -11.39
CA TYR A 20 -12.99 -4.28 -12.22
C TYR A 20 -12.63 -5.75 -12.00
N SER A 21 -12.38 -6.45 -13.11
CA SER A 21 -11.93 -7.85 -13.13
C SER A 21 -10.50 -7.99 -12.58
N GLU A 22 -10.22 -9.13 -11.95
CA GLU A 22 -8.86 -9.53 -11.55
C GLU A 22 -8.33 -10.70 -12.42
N GLU A 23 -9.00 -10.99 -13.54
CA GLU A 23 -8.65 -12.11 -14.44
C GLU A 23 -7.61 -11.70 -15.49
N ASN A 24 -7.48 -10.41 -15.77
CA ASN A 24 -6.55 -9.89 -16.75
C ASN A 24 -5.79 -8.67 -16.20
N VAL A 25 -4.65 -8.39 -16.83
CA VAL A 25 -3.73 -7.34 -16.37
C VAL A 25 -4.40 -5.97 -16.34
N SER A 26 -5.17 -5.60 -17.38
CA SER A 26 -5.84 -4.29 -17.42
C SER A 26 -6.79 -4.11 -16.24
N GLY A 27 -7.60 -5.12 -15.95
CA GLY A 27 -8.52 -5.09 -14.82
C GLY A 27 -7.79 -5.00 -13.47
N CYS A 28 -6.70 -5.74 -13.29
CA CYS A 28 -5.86 -5.64 -12.10
C CYS A 28 -5.26 -4.23 -11.93
N TYR A 29 -4.79 -3.63 -13.02
CA TYR A 29 -4.27 -2.26 -13.01
C TYR A 29 -5.35 -1.25 -12.62
N ASP A 30 -6.49 -1.29 -13.27
CA ASP A 30 -7.62 -0.39 -13.01
C ASP A 30 -8.11 -0.54 -11.55
N LYS A 31 -8.22 -1.78 -11.07
CA LYS A 31 -8.62 -2.07 -9.69
C LYS A 31 -7.60 -1.54 -8.69
N PHE A 32 -6.31 -1.82 -8.90
CA PHE A 32 -5.25 -1.34 -8.01
C PHE A 32 -5.23 0.19 -7.95
N PHE A 33 -5.25 0.89 -9.09
CA PHE A 33 -5.23 2.36 -9.10
C PHE A 33 -6.46 2.94 -8.42
N THR A 34 -7.63 2.37 -8.68
CA THR A 34 -8.90 2.80 -8.07
C THR A 34 -8.87 2.61 -6.56
N LEU A 35 -8.34 1.49 -6.05
CA LEU A 35 -8.11 1.27 -4.63
C LEU A 35 -7.04 2.24 -4.07
N PHE A 36 -6.00 2.54 -4.83
CA PHE A 36 -4.94 3.43 -4.36
C PHE A 36 -5.45 4.86 -4.16
N VAL A 37 -6.44 5.32 -4.93
CA VAL A 37 -7.14 6.59 -4.67
C VAL A 37 -7.79 6.59 -3.28
N VAL A 38 -8.44 5.49 -2.91
CA VAL A 38 -9.03 5.31 -1.57
C VAL A 38 -7.95 5.34 -0.50
N TYR A 39 -6.90 4.54 -0.68
CA TYR A 39 -5.79 4.46 0.27
C TYR A 39 -5.08 5.81 0.46
N ASN A 40 -4.87 6.56 -0.63
CA ASN A 40 -4.29 7.90 -0.59
C ASN A 40 -5.13 8.86 0.24
N ARG A 41 -6.45 8.90 -0.01
CA ARG A 41 -7.33 9.74 0.78
C ARG A 41 -7.31 9.39 2.27
N LEU A 42 -7.22 8.10 2.60
CA LEU A 42 -7.20 7.59 3.96
C LEU A 42 -5.89 7.86 4.69
N TYR A 43 -4.73 7.65 4.06
CA TYR A 43 -3.46 7.99 4.71
C TYR A 43 -3.29 9.50 4.87
N ALA A 44 -3.90 10.30 4.00
CA ALA A 44 -3.93 11.75 4.16
C ALA A 44 -4.76 12.15 5.38
N GLU A 45 -5.94 11.53 5.56
CA GLU A 45 -6.77 11.77 6.75
C GLU A 45 -6.07 11.30 8.03
N ALA A 46 -5.42 10.14 8.01
CA ALA A 46 -4.59 9.64 9.11
C ALA A 46 -3.46 10.62 9.46
N THR A 47 -2.80 11.19 8.45
CA THR A 47 -1.75 12.20 8.62
C THR A 47 -2.29 13.46 9.30
N PHE A 48 -3.41 14.00 8.82
CA PHE A 48 -4.05 15.16 9.45
C PHE A 48 -4.56 14.86 10.85
N HIS A 49 -5.03 13.64 11.11
CA HIS A 49 -5.40 13.19 12.44
C HIS A 49 -4.20 13.23 13.40
N LEU A 50 -3.06 12.62 13.03
CA LEU A 50 -1.84 12.65 13.83
C LEU A 50 -1.33 14.08 14.09
N SER A 51 -1.40 14.95 13.07
CA SER A 51 -0.98 16.35 13.18
C SER A 51 -1.88 17.14 14.14
N ARG A 52 -3.20 16.96 14.07
CA ARG A 52 -4.15 17.59 15.02
C ARG A 52 -3.93 17.15 16.46
N LEU A 53 -3.43 15.94 16.68
CA LEU A 53 -3.04 15.44 18.01
C LEU A 53 -1.63 15.87 18.45
N GLY A 54 -0.89 16.62 17.62
CA GLY A 54 0.49 17.02 17.91
C GLY A 54 1.50 15.87 17.90
N GLN A 55 1.17 14.72 17.31
CA GLN A 55 2.05 13.55 17.27
C GLN A 55 3.07 13.59 16.12
N ILE A 56 2.79 14.40 15.11
CA ILE A 56 3.70 14.69 14.00
C ILE A 56 3.64 16.18 13.67
N ASP A 57 4.74 16.71 13.13
CA ASP A 57 4.77 18.03 12.53
C ASP A 57 4.78 17.91 11.00
N ILE A 58 3.96 18.72 10.33
CA ILE A 58 3.93 18.78 8.88
C ILE A 58 4.75 20.03 8.52
N GLU A 59 6.05 19.81 8.28
CA GLU A 59 7.09 20.85 8.11
C GLU A 59 6.72 21.95 7.10
N SER A 60 5.92 21.63 6.08
CA SER A 60 5.40 22.60 5.11
C SER A 60 3.87 22.56 5.03
N ARG A 61 3.24 23.73 5.21
CA ARG A 61 1.81 23.91 4.93
C ARG A 61 1.52 24.07 3.43
N GLU A 62 2.54 24.23 2.59
CA GLU A 62 2.40 24.49 1.16
C GLU A 62 2.32 23.21 0.33
N ALA A 63 2.89 22.10 0.80
CA ALA A 63 2.88 20.81 0.09
C ALA A 63 2.62 19.64 1.03
N PHE A 64 1.69 18.76 0.64
CA PHE A 64 1.39 17.54 1.40
C PHE A 64 2.56 16.53 1.30
N PRO A 65 3.07 16.00 2.43
CA PRO A 65 4.25 15.12 2.43
C PRO A 65 3.89 13.67 2.04
N ASP A 66 3.53 13.43 0.79
CA ASP A 66 2.95 12.16 0.29
C ASP A 66 3.80 10.92 0.61
N THR A 67 5.12 10.98 0.39
CA THR A 67 6.04 9.88 0.70
C THR A 67 6.03 9.53 2.20
N ASN A 68 6.11 10.54 3.08
CA ASN A 68 6.07 10.31 4.52
C ASN A 68 4.68 9.82 4.96
N ALA A 69 3.61 10.34 4.35
CA ALA A 69 2.24 9.93 4.64
C ALA A 69 2.02 8.43 4.34
N GLY A 70 2.39 8.00 3.13
CA GLY A 70 2.21 6.63 2.66
C GLY A 70 3.17 5.59 3.26
N LEU A 71 4.31 6.01 3.81
CA LEU A 71 5.30 5.09 4.39
C LEU A 71 5.37 5.12 5.92
N LYS A 72 5.45 6.32 6.50
CA LYS A 72 5.76 6.51 7.93
C LYS A 72 4.51 6.81 8.73
N TYR A 73 3.77 7.85 8.34
CA TYR A 73 2.65 8.34 9.15
C TYR A 73 1.48 7.36 9.18
N ILE A 74 1.21 6.64 8.09
CA ILE A 74 0.20 5.58 8.12
C ILE A 74 0.55 4.46 9.10
N ILE A 75 1.83 4.07 9.20
CA ILE A 75 2.29 3.07 10.16
C ILE A 75 2.28 3.60 11.58
N THR A 76 2.64 4.88 11.80
CA THR A 76 2.46 5.53 13.10
C THR A 76 1.00 5.55 13.53
N PHE A 77 0.10 5.91 12.60
CA PHE A 77 -1.33 5.98 12.87
C PHE A 77 -1.91 4.62 13.19
N LEU A 78 -1.63 3.60 12.37
CA LEU A 78 -2.12 2.25 12.60
C LEU A 78 -1.45 1.58 13.78
N THR A 79 -0.15 1.80 13.98
CA THR A 79 0.76 1.03 14.85
C THR A 79 1.02 -0.41 14.35
N PRO A 80 2.25 -0.94 14.51
CA PRO A 80 2.57 -2.32 14.13
C PRO A 80 1.67 -3.37 14.80
N GLU A 81 1.30 -3.15 16.06
CA GLU A 81 0.48 -4.08 16.85
C GLU A 81 -0.93 -4.18 16.29
N TYR A 82 -1.54 -3.04 15.92
CA TYR A 82 -2.89 -3.01 15.36
C TYR A 82 -2.96 -3.74 14.01
N ILE A 83 -1.92 -3.56 13.18
CA ILE A 83 -1.76 -4.25 11.88
C ILE A 83 -1.64 -5.75 12.13
N GLN A 84 -0.72 -6.16 13.01
CA GLN A 84 -0.47 -7.57 13.31
C GLN A 84 -1.72 -8.28 13.87
N GLN A 85 -2.48 -7.62 14.74
CA GLN A 85 -3.70 -8.17 15.35
C GLN A 85 -4.86 -8.36 14.36
N ARG A 86 -4.87 -7.64 13.23
CA ARG A 86 -5.95 -7.67 12.23
C ARG A 86 -5.62 -8.44 10.98
N LEU A 87 -4.36 -8.89 10.85
CA LEU A 87 -3.90 -9.64 9.71
C LEU A 87 -4.69 -10.95 9.60
N ASP A 88 -5.47 -11.07 8.53
CA ASP A 88 -6.24 -12.27 8.24
C ASP A 88 -5.44 -13.27 7.39
N ALA A 89 -5.96 -14.50 7.27
CA ALA A 89 -5.29 -15.59 6.57
C ALA A 89 -5.09 -15.29 5.07
N GLU A 90 -6.05 -14.59 4.45
CA GLU A 90 -5.97 -14.21 3.03
C GLU A 90 -4.83 -13.21 2.80
N THR A 91 -4.74 -12.17 3.62
CA THR A 91 -3.65 -11.19 3.56
C THR A 91 -2.31 -11.83 3.88
N ALA A 92 -2.25 -12.72 4.87
CA ALA A 92 -1.03 -13.46 5.17
C ALA A 92 -0.55 -14.31 3.98
N ALA A 93 -1.45 -15.03 3.31
CA ALA A 93 -1.12 -15.81 2.11
C ALA A 93 -0.67 -14.92 0.94
N ALA A 94 -1.28 -13.74 0.77
CA ALA A 94 -0.84 -12.76 -0.21
C ALA A 94 0.59 -12.27 0.06
N ILE A 95 0.94 -12.02 1.32
CA ILE A 95 2.31 -11.63 1.71
C ILE A 95 3.31 -12.74 1.38
N GLU A 96 2.99 -14.00 1.66
CA GLU A 96 3.85 -15.13 1.30
C GLU A 96 4.03 -15.28 -0.22
N THR A 97 2.98 -14.99 -0.99
CA THR A 97 3.06 -14.97 -2.46
C THR A 97 4.04 -13.88 -2.92
N ILE A 98 3.95 -12.67 -2.38
CA ILE A 98 4.89 -11.58 -2.71
C ILE A 98 6.32 -11.96 -2.35
N LYS A 99 6.54 -12.53 -1.16
CA LYS A 99 7.88 -12.98 -0.73
C LYS A 99 8.47 -13.97 -1.74
N SER A 100 7.70 -14.96 -2.16
CA SER A 100 8.11 -15.96 -3.16
C SER A 100 8.43 -15.33 -4.52
N LEU A 101 7.63 -14.36 -4.97
CA LEU A 101 7.88 -13.65 -6.23
C LEU A 101 9.19 -12.82 -6.21
N ILE A 102 9.52 -12.21 -5.07
CA ILE A 102 10.78 -11.48 -4.88
C ILE A 102 11.96 -12.45 -4.79
N GLU A 103 11.83 -13.50 -3.97
CA GLU A 103 12.89 -14.49 -3.73
C GLU A 103 13.27 -15.26 -5.00
N SER A 104 12.30 -15.58 -5.85
CA SER A 104 12.51 -16.22 -7.15
C SER A 104 12.93 -15.26 -8.27
N GLU A 105 13.12 -13.97 -7.96
CA GLU A 105 13.47 -12.90 -8.90
C GLU A 105 12.50 -12.76 -10.08
N ARG A 106 11.27 -13.29 -9.95
CA ARG A 106 10.23 -13.18 -10.99
C ARG A 106 9.72 -11.75 -11.11
N PHE A 107 9.76 -10.99 -10.02
CA PHE A 107 9.44 -9.57 -10.00
C PHE A 107 10.44 -8.76 -9.20
N HIS A 108 10.81 -7.61 -9.75
CA HIS A 108 11.57 -6.56 -9.07
C HIS A 108 10.62 -5.44 -8.63
N ILE A 109 10.57 -5.18 -7.33
CA ILE A 109 9.59 -4.27 -6.73
C ILE A 109 10.20 -2.90 -6.51
N VAL A 110 11.42 -2.83 -6.00
CA VAL A 110 12.09 -1.55 -5.77
C VAL A 110 12.92 -1.18 -7.00
N LEU A 111 12.46 -0.14 -7.70
CA LEU A 111 13.16 0.43 -8.86
C LEU A 111 13.75 1.80 -8.49
N ASP A 112 14.81 2.20 -9.20
CA ASP A 112 15.28 3.58 -9.15
C ASP A 112 14.27 4.48 -9.87
N MET A 113 13.85 5.55 -9.20
CA MET A 113 12.80 6.45 -9.72
C MET A 113 13.30 7.33 -10.87
N ARG A 114 14.61 7.44 -11.10
CA ARG A 114 15.20 8.29 -12.15
C ARG A 114 15.27 7.58 -13.48
N ASP A 115 15.65 6.30 -13.48
CA ASP A 115 15.90 5.54 -14.70
C ASP A 115 15.14 4.20 -14.77
N GLY A 116 14.39 3.83 -13.73
CA GLY A 116 13.62 2.59 -13.67
C GLY A 116 14.48 1.34 -13.46
N SER A 117 15.78 1.49 -13.18
CA SER A 117 16.69 0.36 -12.97
C SER A 117 16.34 -0.45 -11.73
N VAL A 118 16.57 -1.76 -11.81
CA VAL A 118 16.29 -2.69 -10.71
C VAL A 118 17.26 -2.43 -9.56
N ARG A 119 16.73 -2.33 -8.33
CA ARG A 119 17.53 -2.22 -7.11
C ARG A 119 17.45 -3.50 -6.30
N ARG A 120 18.15 -4.54 -6.76
CA ARG A 120 18.15 -5.88 -6.15
C ARG A 120 18.41 -5.87 -4.64
N ASP A 121 19.40 -5.11 -4.17
CA ASP A 121 19.70 -5.01 -2.73
C ASP A 121 18.52 -4.47 -1.92
N LYS A 122 17.70 -3.59 -2.51
CA LYS A 122 16.49 -3.06 -1.89
C LYS A 122 15.32 -4.02 -1.93
N ASP A 123 15.20 -4.83 -2.99
CA ASP A 123 14.25 -5.95 -2.98
C ASP A 123 14.60 -6.97 -1.89
N MET A 124 15.88 -7.28 -1.69
CA MET A 124 16.31 -8.18 -0.61
C MET A 124 16.10 -7.58 0.78
N GLU A 125 16.27 -6.26 0.94
CA GLU A 125 15.92 -5.55 2.17
C GLU A 125 14.41 -5.61 2.45
N LEU A 126 13.59 -5.39 1.42
CA LEU A 126 12.14 -5.53 1.49
C LEU A 126 11.74 -6.96 1.88
N LEU A 127 12.30 -7.97 1.22
CA LEU A 127 12.05 -9.38 1.54
C LEU A 127 12.42 -9.71 2.99
N LYS A 128 13.57 -9.21 3.46
CA LYS A 128 14.01 -9.37 4.86
C LYS A 128 13.00 -8.75 5.83
N TRP A 129 12.46 -7.58 5.52
CA TRP A 129 11.47 -6.92 6.37
C TRP A 129 10.13 -7.64 6.38
N LEU A 130 9.64 -8.09 5.22
CA LEU A 130 8.41 -8.88 5.11
C LEU A 130 8.51 -10.21 5.85
N SER A 131 9.70 -10.82 5.87
CA SER A 131 9.99 -12.10 6.54
C SER A 131 10.32 -11.96 8.03
N SER A 132 10.38 -10.74 8.56
CA SER A 132 10.83 -10.48 9.92
C SER A 132 9.76 -10.83 10.95
N GLU A 133 10.16 -11.51 12.03
CA GLU A 133 9.32 -11.69 13.24
C GLU A 133 9.08 -10.37 13.99
N ASN A 134 9.96 -9.37 13.80
CA ASN A 134 9.72 -8.03 14.31
C ASN A 134 8.55 -7.37 13.54
N ILE A 135 7.43 -7.20 14.23
CA ILE A 135 6.18 -6.62 13.68
C ILE A 135 6.37 -5.22 13.10
N LYS A 136 7.32 -4.42 13.63
CA LYS A 136 7.62 -3.09 13.10
C LYS A 136 8.30 -3.17 11.74
N HIS A 137 9.26 -4.08 11.57
CA HIS A 137 9.86 -4.30 10.24
C HIS A 137 8.82 -4.78 9.24
N LYS A 138 7.98 -5.75 9.62
CA LYS A 138 6.92 -6.26 8.76
C LYS A 138 5.95 -5.17 8.32
N ALA A 139 5.47 -4.34 9.26
CA ALA A 139 4.59 -3.21 8.96
C ALA A 139 5.21 -2.19 8.00
N ASN A 140 6.48 -1.81 8.22
CA ASN A 140 7.19 -0.89 7.33
C ASN A 140 7.45 -1.52 5.94
N GLY A 141 7.75 -2.82 5.89
CA GLY A 141 7.89 -3.56 4.63
C GLY A 141 6.62 -3.56 3.81
N LEU A 142 5.45 -3.76 4.44
CA LEU A 142 4.16 -3.71 3.74
C LEU A 142 3.85 -2.33 3.16
N ALA A 143 4.11 -1.25 3.93
CA ALA A 143 3.95 0.11 3.41
C ALA A 143 4.89 0.40 2.24
N LEU A 144 6.17 -0.03 2.36
CA LEU A 144 7.16 0.11 1.29
C LEU A 144 6.77 -0.66 0.03
N LEU A 145 6.25 -1.87 0.17
CA LEU A 145 5.71 -2.67 -0.93
C LEU A 145 4.61 -1.91 -1.68
N LEU A 146 3.58 -1.45 -0.98
CA LEU A 146 2.45 -0.73 -1.59
C LEU A 146 2.91 0.54 -2.30
N TYR A 147 3.81 1.31 -1.67
CA TYR A 147 4.36 2.53 -2.26
C TYR A 147 5.20 2.24 -3.51
N SER A 148 6.06 1.23 -3.46
CA SER A 148 6.95 0.87 -4.57
C SER A 148 6.16 0.36 -5.78
N VAL A 149 5.17 -0.52 -5.55
CA VAL A 149 4.29 -1.00 -6.64
C VAL A 149 3.52 0.16 -7.26
N ARG A 150 2.97 1.08 -6.45
CA ARG A 150 2.33 2.29 -6.96
C ARG A 150 3.27 3.10 -7.84
N CYS A 151 4.48 3.41 -7.36
CA CYS A 151 5.47 4.15 -8.14
C CYS A 151 5.81 3.47 -9.46
N ASN A 152 6.00 2.14 -9.45
CA ASN A 152 6.29 1.37 -10.65
C ASN A 152 5.14 1.40 -11.66
N MET A 153 3.90 1.49 -11.21
CA MET A 153 2.74 1.55 -12.11
C MET A 153 2.53 2.96 -12.69
N PHE A 154 2.90 4.03 -11.98
CA PHE A 154 2.81 5.41 -12.50
C PHE A 154 4.00 5.83 -13.37
N HIS A 155 5.20 5.32 -13.07
CA HIS A 155 6.45 5.77 -13.70
C HIS A 155 7.16 4.67 -14.49
N GLY A 156 6.69 3.42 -14.39
CA GLY A 156 7.26 2.32 -15.15
C GLY A 156 6.95 2.51 -16.63
N ASN A 157 7.99 2.43 -17.45
CA ASN A 157 7.90 2.46 -18.92
C ASN A 157 7.37 1.13 -19.49
N LYS A 158 6.50 0.42 -18.76
CA LYS A 158 6.16 -0.99 -19.02
C LYS A 158 4.76 -1.10 -19.64
N SER A 159 4.69 -1.85 -20.73
CA SER A 159 3.45 -2.38 -21.31
C SER A 159 2.67 -3.21 -20.29
N TYR A 160 1.38 -3.39 -20.56
CA TYR A 160 0.55 -4.35 -19.83
C TYR A 160 0.94 -5.78 -20.24
N GLU A 161 1.66 -6.46 -19.34
CA GLU A 161 2.11 -7.83 -19.53
C GLU A 161 1.27 -8.79 -18.67
N PRO A 162 0.70 -9.87 -19.23
CA PRO A 162 -0.16 -10.79 -18.48
C PRO A 162 0.48 -11.36 -17.20
N VAL A 163 1.80 -11.54 -17.19
CA VAL A 163 2.55 -12.02 -16.01
C VAL A 163 2.33 -11.12 -14.79
N GLN A 164 2.10 -9.81 -14.98
CA GLN A 164 1.89 -8.84 -13.91
C GLN A 164 0.65 -9.15 -13.05
N VAL A 165 -0.30 -9.93 -13.55
CA VAL A 165 -1.47 -10.40 -12.76
C VAL A 165 -1.00 -11.16 -11.52
N GLU A 166 0.07 -11.96 -11.62
CA GLU A 166 0.62 -12.74 -10.50
C GLU A 166 1.12 -11.85 -9.36
N LEU A 167 1.64 -10.65 -9.69
CA LEU A 167 2.05 -9.65 -8.70
C LEU A 167 0.85 -8.84 -8.20
N LEU A 168 0.00 -8.37 -9.10
CA LEU A 168 -1.03 -7.39 -8.75
C LEU A 168 -2.14 -7.97 -7.87
N ARG A 169 -2.54 -9.22 -8.07
CA ARG A 169 -3.58 -9.85 -7.24
C ARG A 169 -3.21 -9.88 -5.74
N PRO A 170 -2.05 -10.41 -5.32
CA PRO A 170 -1.67 -10.36 -3.90
C PRO A 170 -1.45 -8.93 -3.40
N VAL A 171 -0.95 -8.01 -4.22
CA VAL A 171 -0.84 -6.59 -3.82
C VAL A 171 -2.22 -5.95 -3.60
N ILE A 172 -3.21 -6.24 -4.44
CA ILE A 172 -4.59 -5.76 -4.29
C ILE A 172 -5.19 -6.23 -2.96
N ILE A 173 -4.98 -7.50 -2.59
CA ILE A 173 -5.42 -8.04 -1.30
C ILE A 173 -4.80 -7.26 -0.14
N ILE A 174 -3.47 -7.05 -0.16
CA ILE A 174 -2.76 -6.29 0.88
C ILE A 174 -3.25 -4.83 0.93
N LEU A 175 -3.52 -4.21 -0.22
CA LEU A 175 -4.03 -2.85 -0.30
C LEU A 175 -5.45 -2.74 0.29
N LYS A 176 -6.35 -3.67 -0.04
CA LYS A 176 -7.70 -3.74 0.55
C LYS A 176 -7.63 -3.91 2.07
N PHE A 177 -6.71 -4.74 2.55
CA PHE A 177 -6.46 -4.89 3.99
C PHE A 177 -6.08 -3.56 4.64
N PHE A 178 -5.10 -2.82 4.09
CA PHE A 178 -4.71 -1.52 4.61
C PHE A 178 -5.84 -0.49 4.59
N ILE A 179 -6.64 -0.47 3.52
CA ILE A 179 -7.83 0.40 3.42
C ILE A 179 -8.81 0.10 4.54
N ARG A 180 -9.19 -1.18 4.71
CA ARG A 180 -10.14 -1.64 5.73
C ARG A 180 -9.70 -1.21 7.13
N ILE A 181 -8.50 -1.59 7.55
CA ILE A 181 -8.03 -1.32 8.91
C ILE A 181 -7.82 0.18 9.18
N THR A 182 -7.52 0.98 8.14
CA THR A 182 -7.40 2.43 8.27
C THR A 182 -8.76 3.09 8.43
N GLN A 183 -9.76 2.66 7.66
CA GLN A 183 -11.14 3.11 7.82
C GLN A 183 -11.65 2.78 9.23
N ASP A 184 -11.48 1.54 9.67
CA ASP A 184 -11.90 1.08 11.00
C ASP A 184 -11.31 1.97 12.11
N LYS A 185 -10.00 2.24 12.05
CA LYS A 185 -9.31 3.05 13.06
C LYS A 185 -9.68 4.54 13.04
N LEU A 186 -10.07 5.09 11.89
CA LEU A 186 -10.53 6.48 11.80
C LEU A 186 -11.99 6.66 12.27
N MET A 187 -12.76 5.57 12.30
CA MET A 187 -14.15 5.55 12.78
C MET A 187 -14.26 5.41 14.30
N THR A 188 -13.29 4.74 14.95
CA THR A 188 -13.13 4.75 16.42
C THR A 188 -12.68 6.10 16.95
#